data_AF-A0A3B5B1U9-F1
#
_entry.id   AF-A0A3B5B1U9-F1
#
_cell.length_a   1.000
_cell.length_b   1.000
_cell.length_c   1.000
_cell.angle_alpha   90.00
_cell.angle_beta   90.00
_cell.angle_gamma   90.00
#
_symmetry.space_group_name_H-M   'P 1'
#
loop_
_entity.id
_entity.type
_entity.pdbx_description
1 polymer ?
#
loop_
_entity_poly.entity_id
_entity_poly.type
_entity_poly.pdbx_seq_one_letter_code
_entity_poly.pdbx_strand_id
1 'polypeptide(L)'
;MAGYKPRVISLSKRPGQTFGFYLRVEHGQEGHLIRCLEMGGPAELAGMKDGDRILRVNGTFVDALPHSAVVEMVRESGASVTFHLLDESSYKNAKAQGVDFSDLQSPAIANGVAKQDPKPKLCFMVKSSSGFEFSLRSVKGENGMFMTAVTPGNVAYKAGVRVQDRLLEINGENIEHCTHEQVVAKMKQAGSSVMLLLVDEETDKFFQKKRAKIGTWLATTKYLPKQPRIINITEGSDGYGFLLREEPKVTGHFIKDIDRGSPAERAGLKEMDRLVAVDGKEVDSCSHEMVVEMFKKSGNKCCLLVVDRDTDKMYKMGKVSPMLFWEDMKDSHSPPSYTEAITLPTGGVQQPKHNHENEEELKPKLCKLEKTSGTFGFHLNGIQGVSGQYITEVVTGGAADRAGLENNDIVVEINGVNVEQRSYADAVEMIKKSGNSLEMLVARKSVYDKLRAKGVTITTLLLEETSYVQVHTADSPKTSHRAIREEEEERTRSVTPERLRATSVTSNASELSLDERF
;
A
#
# COMPACT_ATOMS: atom_id res chain seq x y z
N MET A 1 12.85 23.79 -35.25
CA MET A 1 12.86 22.33 -35.50
C MET A 1 11.65 21.74 -34.79
N ALA A 2 10.95 20.77 -35.38
CA ALA A 2 9.73 20.21 -34.80
C ALA A 2 10.07 19.40 -33.54
N GLY A 3 9.73 19.92 -32.38
CA GLY A 3 10.04 19.26 -31.11
C GLY A 3 9.14 18.04 -30.87
N TYR A 4 9.74 16.89 -30.61
CA TYR A 4 9.05 15.70 -30.12
C TYR A 4 8.39 16.02 -28.77
N LYS A 5 7.08 16.26 -28.76
CA LYS A 5 6.33 16.65 -27.56
C LYS A 5 5.57 15.44 -26.99
N PRO A 6 5.95 14.91 -25.82
CA PRO A 6 5.20 13.84 -25.17
C PRO A 6 3.77 14.28 -24.83
N ARG A 7 2.82 13.34 -24.92
CA ARG A 7 1.47 13.46 -24.35
C ARG A 7 1.52 13.02 -22.90
N VAL A 8 0.77 13.67 -22.02
CA VAL A 8 0.68 13.26 -20.61
C VAL A 8 -0.75 12.87 -20.30
N ILE A 9 -0.90 11.69 -19.71
CA ILE A 9 -2.17 11.02 -19.50
C ILE A 9 -2.21 10.47 -18.07
N SER A 10 -3.24 10.85 -17.31
CA SER A 10 -3.49 10.33 -15.96
C SER A 10 -4.67 9.37 -15.98
N LEU A 11 -4.46 8.14 -15.49
CA LEU A 11 -5.49 7.12 -15.38
C LEU A 11 -5.94 6.98 -13.93
N SER A 12 -7.22 6.69 -13.73
CA SER A 12 -7.75 6.21 -12.46
C SER A 12 -8.55 4.92 -12.65
N LYS A 13 -8.55 4.05 -11.64
CA LYS A 13 -9.25 2.76 -11.68
C LYS A 13 -9.90 2.43 -10.33
N ARG A 14 -11.00 1.69 -10.37
CA ARG A 14 -11.69 1.23 -9.15
C ARG A 14 -10.93 0.07 -8.47
N PRO A 15 -11.15 -0.21 -7.18
CA PRO A 15 -10.68 -1.44 -6.55
C PRO A 15 -11.13 -2.67 -7.34
N GLY A 16 -10.22 -3.61 -7.59
CA GLY A 16 -10.46 -4.80 -8.43
C GLY A 16 -10.41 -4.57 -9.96
N GLN A 17 -10.39 -3.31 -10.43
CA GLN A 17 -10.26 -2.99 -11.86
C GLN A 17 -8.78 -2.94 -12.31
N THR A 18 -8.51 -3.20 -13.59
CA THR A 18 -7.23 -2.90 -14.27
C THR A 18 -7.20 -1.45 -14.76
N PHE A 19 -6.06 -0.99 -15.29
CA PHE A 19 -5.99 0.30 -16.00
C PHE A 19 -6.42 0.19 -17.47
N GLY A 20 -6.75 -1.01 -17.98
CA GLY A 20 -7.20 -1.20 -19.36
C GLY A 20 -6.09 -1.24 -20.42
N PHE A 21 -4.87 -1.63 -20.08
CA PHE A 21 -3.75 -1.76 -21.03
C PHE A 21 -2.72 -2.80 -20.59
N TYR A 22 -1.91 -3.29 -21.52
CA TYR A 22 -0.75 -4.13 -21.24
C TYR A 22 0.54 -3.38 -21.54
N LEU A 23 1.48 -3.41 -20.58
CA LEU A 23 2.85 -2.95 -20.81
C LEU A 23 3.67 -4.09 -21.41
N ARG A 24 4.45 -3.81 -22.46
CA ARG A 24 5.33 -4.79 -23.11
C ARG A 24 6.70 -4.21 -23.41
N VAL A 25 7.67 -5.08 -23.67
CA VAL A 25 8.92 -4.76 -24.38
C VAL A 25 9.00 -5.70 -25.57
N GLU A 26 9.30 -5.18 -26.75
CA GLU A 26 9.41 -5.95 -28.00
C GLU A 26 10.89 -6.22 -28.31
N HIS A 27 11.20 -7.44 -28.75
CA HIS A 27 12.59 -7.86 -28.97
C HIS A 27 13.28 -6.99 -30.03
N GLY A 28 14.40 -6.37 -29.66
CA GLY A 28 15.13 -5.45 -30.55
C GLY A 28 14.54 -4.03 -30.66
N GLN A 29 13.62 -3.64 -29.76
CA GLN A 29 13.10 -2.27 -29.68
C GLN A 29 13.28 -1.67 -28.28
N GLU A 30 13.74 -0.43 -28.22
CA GLU A 30 13.96 0.29 -26.94
C GLU A 30 12.65 0.83 -26.33
N GLY A 31 12.65 0.98 -25.00
CA GLY A 31 11.53 1.53 -24.24
C GLY A 31 10.34 0.58 -24.07
N HIS A 32 9.36 1.02 -23.27
CA HIS A 32 8.20 0.20 -22.89
C HIS A 32 6.95 0.60 -23.67
N LEU A 33 6.29 -0.37 -24.30
CA LEU A 33 5.17 -0.14 -25.21
C LEU A 33 3.82 -0.42 -24.54
N ILE A 34 2.85 0.43 -24.84
CA ILE A 34 1.43 0.21 -24.59
C ILE A 34 0.88 -0.70 -25.70
N ARG A 35 0.30 -1.84 -25.33
CA ARG A 35 -0.38 -2.76 -26.24
C ARG A 35 -1.69 -3.24 -25.65
N CYS A 36 -2.59 -3.72 -26.50
CA CYS A 36 -3.84 -4.40 -26.12
C CYS A 36 -4.70 -3.54 -25.18
N LEU A 37 -5.05 -2.33 -25.62
CA LEU A 37 -5.99 -1.47 -24.90
C LEU A 37 -7.36 -2.16 -24.77
N GLU A 38 -7.92 -2.17 -23.57
CA GLU A 38 -9.28 -2.63 -23.31
C GLU A 38 -10.26 -1.57 -23.83
N MET A 39 -11.14 -1.96 -24.78
CA MET A 39 -12.15 -1.08 -25.37
C MET A 39 -13.13 -0.58 -24.29
N GLY A 40 -13.29 0.73 -24.17
CA GLY A 40 -14.04 1.40 -23.09
C GLY A 40 -13.33 1.41 -21.73
N GLY A 41 -12.07 0.95 -21.66
CA GLY A 41 -11.27 0.92 -20.44
C GLY A 41 -10.65 2.28 -20.08
N PRO A 42 -10.12 2.43 -18.84
CA PRO A 42 -9.56 3.71 -18.38
C PRO A 42 -8.46 4.28 -19.29
N ALA A 43 -7.55 3.44 -19.81
CA ALA A 43 -6.49 3.84 -20.72
C ALA A 43 -7.00 4.41 -22.05
N GLU A 44 -7.95 3.73 -22.70
CA GLU A 44 -8.50 4.18 -23.98
C GLU A 44 -9.29 5.49 -23.81
N LEU A 45 -10.14 5.57 -22.78
CA LEU A 45 -10.93 6.78 -22.48
C LEU A 45 -10.07 8.00 -22.12
N ALA A 46 -8.87 7.78 -21.55
CA ALA A 46 -7.91 8.83 -21.27
C ALA A 46 -7.05 9.22 -22.50
N GLY A 47 -7.22 8.54 -23.64
CA GLY A 47 -6.56 8.87 -24.90
C GLY A 47 -5.20 8.18 -25.15
N MET A 48 -4.88 7.10 -24.42
CA MET A 48 -3.74 6.25 -24.74
C MET A 48 -3.98 5.54 -26.08
N LYS A 49 -2.90 5.26 -26.83
CA LYS A 49 -2.96 4.55 -28.11
C LYS A 49 -2.07 3.32 -28.09
N ASP A 50 -2.49 2.28 -28.81
CA ASP A 50 -1.66 1.10 -29.03
C ASP A 50 -0.39 1.52 -29.81
N GLY A 51 0.78 1.08 -29.35
CA GLY A 51 2.09 1.52 -29.86
C GLY A 51 2.68 2.76 -29.18
N ASP A 52 1.94 3.47 -28.30
CA ASP A 52 2.53 4.53 -27.46
C ASP A 52 3.67 3.97 -26.59
N ARG A 53 4.77 4.73 -26.43
CA ARG A 53 5.88 4.36 -25.55
C ARG A 53 5.89 5.19 -24.29
N ILE A 54 6.08 4.53 -23.15
CA ILE A 54 6.21 5.19 -21.85
C ILE A 54 7.62 5.75 -21.70
N LEU A 55 7.72 7.08 -21.68
CA LEU A 55 8.93 7.80 -21.30
C LEU A 55 9.01 7.98 -19.78
N ARG A 56 7.88 8.25 -19.11
CA ARG A 56 7.82 8.49 -17.65
C ARG A 56 6.58 7.88 -17.00
N VAL A 57 6.73 7.42 -15.75
CA VAL A 57 5.65 7.01 -14.83
C VAL A 57 5.75 7.85 -13.57
N ASN A 58 4.68 8.55 -13.19
CA ASN A 58 4.61 9.48 -12.05
C ASN A 58 5.80 10.47 -12.01
N GLY A 59 6.23 10.96 -13.18
CA GLY A 59 7.38 11.87 -13.34
C GLY A 59 8.74 11.18 -13.44
N THR A 60 8.91 9.98 -12.88
CA THR A 60 10.16 9.20 -12.98
C THR A 60 10.42 8.79 -14.43
N PHE A 61 11.63 9.02 -14.94
CA PHE A 61 12.04 8.55 -16.27
C PHE A 61 12.21 7.03 -16.26
N VAL A 62 11.52 6.36 -17.18
CA VAL A 62 11.45 4.88 -17.21
C VAL A 62 12.01 4.24 -18.47
N ASP A 63 12.31 5.00 -19.52
CA ASP A 63 12.74 4.46 -20.83
C ASP A 63 13.97 3.55 -20.78
N ALA A 64 14.86 3.81 -19.81
CA ALA A 64 16.09 3.06 -19.56
C ALA A 64 16.00 2.10 -18.35
N LEU A 65 14.81 1.94 -17.72
CA LEU A 65 14.62 1.04 -16.59
C LEU A 65 14.30 -0.39 -17.06
N PRO A 66 14.59 -1.42 -16.23
CA PRO A 66 14.13 -2.77 -16.53
C PRO A 66 12.60 -2.82 -16.48
N HIS A 67 12.00 -3.56 -17.42
CA HIS A 67 10.55 -3.65 -17.58
C HIS A 67 9.79 -4.00 -16.29
N SER A 68 10.36 -4.88 -15.45
CA SER A 68 9.82 -5.25 -14.14
C SER A 68 9.65 -4.04 -13.20
N ALA A 69 10.65 -3.16 -13.10
CA ALA A 69 10.59 -1.98 -12.26
C ALA A 69 9.51 -1.00 -12.73
N VAL A 70 9.26 -0.91 -14.04
CA VAL A 70 8.19 -0.07 -14.60
C VAL A 70 6.82 -0.67 -14.33
N VAL A 71 6.67 -1.99 -14.42
CA VAL A 71 5.44 -2.71 -14.02
C VAL A 71 5.17 -2.54 -12.52
N GLU A 72 6.18 -2.65 -11.67
CA GLU A 72 6.05 -2.46 -10.22
C GLU A 72 5.67 -1.00 -9.89
N MET A 73 6.31 -0.01 -10.51
CA MET A 73 5.96 1.41 -10.34
C MET A 73 4.49 1.71 -10.72
N VAL A 74 3.95 1.09 -11.78
CA VAL A 74 2.53 1.22 -12.16
C VAL A 74 1.59 0.49 -11.18
N ARG A 75 2.03 -0.60 -10.55
CA ARG A 75 1.26 -1.32 -9.52
C ARG A 75 1.24 -0.58 -8.19
N GLU A 76 2.39 -0.06 -7.76
CA GLU A 76 2.55 0.75 -6.53
C GLU A 76 1.81 2.09 -6.59
N SER A 77 1.54 2.59 -7.81
CA SER A 77 0.64 3.73 -8.04
C SER A 77 -0.80 3.49 -7.54
N GLY A 78 -1.18 2.24 -7.27
CA GLY A 78 -2.45 1.90 -6.63
C GLY A 78 -3.66 2.18 -7.53
N ALA A 79 -4.45 3.19 -7.18
CA ALA A 79 -5.70 3.53 -7.88
C ALA A 79 -5.53 4.59 -9.00
N SER A 80 -4.39 5.30 -9.05
CA SER A 80 -4.17 6.41 -9.98
C SER A 80 -2.72 6.48 -10.44
N VAL A 81 -2.46 6.67 -11.74
CA VAL A 81 -1.10 6.70 -12.32
C VAL A 81 -1.00 7.73 -13.44
N THR A 82 0.13 8.43 -13.55
CA THR A 82 0.38 9.42 -14.62
C THR A 82 1.51 8.98 -15.53
N PHE A 83 1.23 8.90 -16.84
CA PHE A 83 2.18 8.52 -17.88
C PHE A 83 2.59 9.71 -18.73
N HIS A 84 3.88 9.77 -19.10
CA HIS A 84 4.33 10.59 -20.23
C HIS A 84 4.62 9.64 -21.38
N LEU A 85 3.90 9.83 -22.48
CA LEU A 85 3.84 8.94 -23.63
C LEU A 85 4.33 9.66 -24.89
N LEU A 86 5.03 8.94 -25.76
CA LEU A 86 5.34 9.40 -27.11
C LEU A 86 4.83 8.36 -28.10
N ASP A 87 4.24 8.78 -29.21
CA ASP A 87 3.77 7.82 -30.21
C ASP A 87 4.95 7.05 -30.84
N GLU A 88 4.67 5.84 -31.33
CA GLU A 88 5.70 4.93 -31.81
C GLU A 88 6.63 5.54 -32.86
N SER A 89 6.07 6.37 -33.76
CA SER A 89 6.79 6.97 -34.89
C SER A 89 7.70 8.11 -34.42
N SER A 90 7.18 9.00 -33.57
CA SER A 90 7.94 10.09 -32.95
C SER A 90 9.10 9.55 -32.11
N TYR A 91 8.85 8.50 -31.32
CA TYR A 91 9.87 7.87 -30.49
C TYR A 91 11.01 7.27 -31.34
N LYS A 92 10.67 6.47 -32.35
CA LYS A 92 11.67 5.82 -33.23
C LYS A 92 12.51 6.87 -33.97
N ASN A 93 11.88 7.92 -34.48
CA ASN A 93 12.57 9.01 -35.17
C ASN A 93 13.52 9.78 -34.24
N ALA A 94 13.11 10.06 -33.01
CA ALA A 94 13.92 10.76 -32.02
C ALA A 94 15.13 9.92 -31.56
N LYS A 95 14.95 8.61 -31.28
CA LYS A 95 16.06 7.69 -30.97
C LYS A 95 17.05 7.59 -32.13
N ALA A 96 16.56 7.49 -33.37
CA ALA A 96 17.42 7.47 -34.57
C ALA A 96 18.22 8.77 -34.77
N GLN A 97 17.74 9.90 -34.22
CA GLN A 97 18.45 11.19 -34.20
C GLN A 97 19.33 11.38 -32.96
N GLY A 98 19.44 10.37 -32.09
CA GLY A 98 20.24 10.46 -30.85
C GLY A 98 19.65 11.42 -29.81
N VAL A 99 18.35 11.72 -29.86
CA VAL A 99 17.67 12.57 -28.88
C VAL A 99 17.62 11.84 -27.55
N ASP A 100 18.29 12.38 -26.53
CA ASP A 100 18.14 11.90 -25.16
C ASP A 100 16.86 12.47 -24.53
N PHE A 101 15.94 11.57 -24.17
CA PHE A 101 14.69 11.90 -23.48
C PHE A 101 14.89 12.12 -21.97
N SER A 102 16.07 11.78 -21.41
CA SER A 102 16.41 12.07 -20.02
C SER A 102 16.51 13.59 -19.79
N ASP A 103 17.06 14.30 -20.78
CA ASP A 103 17.52 15.70 -20.71
C ASP A 103 16.63 16.71 -21.45
N LEU A 104 15.41 16.32 -21.87
CA LEU A 104 14.38 17.25 -22.36
C LEU A 104 13.82 18.12 -21.21
N GLN A 105 14.66 18.99 -20.67
CA GLN A 105 14.34 19.94 -19.63
C GLN A 105 13.61 21.16 -20.21
N SER A 106 12.44 21.48 -19.65
CA SER A 106 11.85 22.83 -19.72
C SER A 106 12.87 23.86 -19.23
N PRO A 107 12.85 25.12 -19.74
CA PRO A 107 13.85 26.11 -19.37
C PRO A 107 13.88 26.39 -17.86
N ALA A 108 15.09 26.54 -17.32
CA ALA A 108 15.34 26.58 -15.89
C ALA A 108 14.63 27.74 -15.15
N ILE A 109 13.69 27.37 -14.29
CA ILE A 109 13.24 28.18 -13.15
C ILE A 109 13.37 27.29 -11.91
N ALA A 110 13.91 27.83 -10.82
CA ALA A 110 14.41 27.05 -9.68
C ALA A 110 13.38 26.09 -9.06
N ASN A 111 13.78 24.83 -8.88
CA ASN A 111 13.06 23.76 -8.18
C ASN A 111 11.59 23.59 -8.62
N GLY A 112 11.38 23.50 -9.93
CA GLY A 112 10.08 23.37 -10.60
C GLY A 112 9.34 22.03 -10.43
N VAL A 113 9.37 21.43 -9.23
CA VAL A 113 8.17 20.69 -8.81
C VAL A 113 7.09 21.76 -8.68
N ALA A 114 5.95 21.59 -9.35
CA ALA A 114 4.71 22.06 -8.75
C ALA A 114 4.46 21.18 -7.51
N LYS A 115 5.25 21.43 -6.44
CA LYS A 115 5.00 20.90 -5.11
C LYS A 115 3.58 21.36 -4.85
N GLN A 116 2.61 20.44 -4.74
CA GLN A 116 1.26 20.80 -4.29
C GLN A 116 1.46 21.78 -3.14
N ASP A 117 0.96 23.01 -3.30
CA ASP A 117 1.25 24.14 -2.42
C ASP A 117 1.20 23.62 -0.98
N PRO A 118 2.34 23.53 -0.27
CA PRO A 118 2.47 22.61 0.85
C PRO A 118 1.35 22.85 1.86
N LYS A 119 0.59 21.79 2.18
CA LYS A 119 -0.70 21.94 2.86
C LYS A 119 -0.53 21.88 4.39
N PRO A 120 -1.15 22.80 5.14
CA PRO A 120 -1.29 22.68 6.59
C PRO A 120 -1.91 21.33 6.99
N LYS A 121 -1.58 20.85 8.19
CA LYS A 121 -2.02 19.57 8.72
C LYS A 121 -3.25 19.80 9.60
N LEU A 122 -4.38 19.18 9.27
CA LEU A 122 -5.54 19.15 10.16
C LEU A 122 -5.49 17.87 11.01
N CYS A 123 -5.18 18.02 12.30
CA CYS A 123 -4.88 16.90 13.20
C CYS A 123 -5.95 16.79 14.29
N PHE A 124 -6.65 15.65 14.38
CA PHE A 124 -7.59 15.37 15.48
C PHE A 124 -7.00 14.33 16.43
N MET A 125 -7.20 14.54 17.73
CA MET A 125 -6.74 13.61 18.76
C MET A 125 -7.66 13.55 19.97
N VAL A 126 -7.68 12.37 20.62
CA VAL A 126 -8.40 12.11 21.87
C VAL A 126 -7.39 11.84 22.97
N LYS A 127 -7.54 12.52 24.10
CA LYS A 127 -6.66 12.49 25.26
C LYS A 127 -6.61 11.09 25.88
N SER A 128 -5.42 10.55 26.09
CA SER A 128 -5.19 9.32 26.87
C SER A 128 -5.14 9.61 28.38
N SER A 129 -4.93 8.57 29.19
CA SER A 129 -4.62 8.73 30.62
C SER A 129 -3.34 9.55 30.88
N SER A 130 -2.36 9.50 29.97
CA SER A 130 -1.13 10.29 29.98
C SER A 130 -1.27 11.68 29.33
N GLY A 131 -2.44 12.02 28.76
CA GLY A 131 -2.72 13.32 28.17
C GLY A 131 -2.74 13.32 26.65
N PHE A 132 -2.22 14.38 26.02
CA PHE A 132 -2.02 14.45 24.57
C PHE A 132 -0.57 14.14 24.14
N GLU A 133 0.35 14.08 25.12
CA GLU A 133 1.74 13.63 24.93
C GLU A 133 2.54 14.48 23.93
N PHE A 134 2.25 15.80 23.97
CA PHE A 134 3.06 16.85 23.37
C PHE A 134 3.27 18.03 24.34
N SER A 135 4.32 18.82 24.10
CA SER A 135 4.60 20.07 24.81
C SER A 135 4.68 21.26 23.84
N LEU A 136 4.12 22.40 24.25
CA LEU A 136 4.17 23.67 23.50
C LEU A 136 5.23 24.61 24.11
N ARG A 137 5.97 25.32 23.26
CA ARG A 137 6.76 26.50 23.67
C ARG A 137 6.42 27.72 22.81
N SER A 138 6.63 28.90 23.38
CA SER A 138 6.95 30.10 22.57
C SER A 138 8.47 30.13 22.32
N VAL A 139 8.88 30.57 21.14
CA VAL A 139 10.30 30.74 20.77
C VAL A 139 10.64 32.23 20.80
N LYS A 140 11.74 32.59 21.49
CA LYS A 140 12.11 33.99 21.70
C LYS A 140 12.53 34.64 20.38
N GLY A 141 11.70 35.55 19.87
CA GLY A 141 11.91 36.25 18.60
C GLY A 141 11.06 35.72 17.44
N GLU A 142 10.27 34.67 17.65
CA GLU A 142 9.34 34.12 16.66
C GLU A 142 7.90 34.22 17.18
N ASN A 143 6.96 34.57 16.30
CA ASN A 143 5.55 34.69 16.66
C ASN A 143 4.85 33.33 16.57
N GLY A 144 4.28 32.86 17.68
CA GLY A 144 3.43 31.66 17.73
C GLY A 144 3.83 30.66 18.83
N MET A 145 3.19 29.49 18.77
CA MET A 145 3.46 28.34 19.63
C MET A 145 3.92 27.16 18.79
N PHE A 146 4.94 26.45 19.27
CA PHE A 146 5.60 25.37 18.53
C PHE A 146 5.61 24.07 19.35
N MET A 147 5.45 22.95 18.64
CA MET A 147 5.56 21.60 19.19
C MET A 147 7.02 21.25 19.50
N THR A 148 7.29 20.68 20.69
CA THR A 148 8.68 20.51 21.19
C THR A 148 9.03 19.09 21.59
N ALA A 149 8.17 18.44 22.37
CA ALA A 149 8.38 17.09 22.89
C ALA A 149 7.20 16.23 22.47
N VAL A 150 7.19 15.73 21.24
CA VAL A 150 6.17 14.81 20.73
C VAL A 150 6.72 13.39 20.84
N THR A 151 6.14 12.57 21.72
CA THR A 151 6.63 11.20 21.94
C THR A 151 6.25 10.29 20.76
N PRO A 152 7.20 9.55 20.14
CA PRO A 152 6.89 8.59 19.08
C PRO A 152 5.90 7.51 19.52
N GLY A 153 5.01 7.09 18.63
CA GLY A 153 4.00 6.04 18.90
C GLY A 153 2.80 6.48 19.76
N ASN A 154 2.85 7.65 20.38
CA ASN A 154 1.80 8.19 21.25
C ASN A 154 0.73 8.99 20.50
N VAL A 155 -0.26 9.50 21.23
CA VAL A 155 -1.50 10.09 20.66
C VAL A 155 -1.22 11.17 19.62
N ALA A 156 -0.47 12.22 19.97
CA ALA A 156 -0.17 13.32 19.03
C ALA A 156 0.67 12.86 17.82
N TYR A 157 1.64 11.96 18.02
CA TYR A 157 2.45 11.41 16.94
C TYR A 157 1.61 10.64 15.92
N LYS A 158 0.68 9.80 16.40
CA LYS A 158 -0.30 9.06 15.57
C LYS A 158 -1.25 10.01 14.83
N ALA A 159 -1.63 11.12 15.45
CA ALA A 159 -2.43 12.18 14.83
C ALA A 159 -1.66 13.09 13.85
N GLY A 160 -0.42 12.73 13.46
CA GLY A 160 0.37 13.47 12.46
C GLY A 160 1.21 14.63 12.99
N VAL A 161 1.12 14.96 14.28
CA VAL A 161 1.90 16.05 14.91
C VAL A 161 3.38 15.68 14.95
N ARG A 162 4.25 16.64 14.63
CA ARG A 162 5.70 16.50 14.69
C ARG A 162 6.31 17.59 15.56
N VAL A 163 7.55 17.38 16.02
CA VAL A 163 8.37 18.43 16.64
C VAL A 163 8.61 19.53 15.60
N GLN A 164 8.71 20.79 16.05
CA GLN A 164 8.79 22.02 15.25
C GLN A 164 7.52 22.40 14.45
N ASP A 165 6.43 21.61 14.47
CA ASP A 165 5.15 22.07 13.93
C ASP A 165 4.67 23.33 14.68
N ARG A 166 4.36 24.41 13.95
CA ARG A 166 3.74 25.63 14.49
C ARG A 166 2.22 25.44 14.58
N LEU A 167 1.65 25.81 15.72
CA LEU A 167 0.22 25.77 15.98
C LEU A 167 -0.46 27.07 15.52
N LEU A 168 -1.51 26.92 14.71
CA LEU A 168 -2.26 28.03 14.11
C LEU A 168 -3.66 28.17 14.70
N GLU A 169 -4.38 27.05 14.84
CA GLU A 169 -5.76 27.03 15.35
C GLU A 169 -5.97 25.88 16.35
N ILE A 170 -6.80 26.12 17.36
CA ILE A 170 -7.37 25.10 18.26
C ILE A 170 -8.89 25.12 18.07
N ASN A 171 -9.49 23.99 17.68
CA ASN A 171 -10.94 23.84 17.51
C ASN A 171 -11.57 24.96 16.65
N GLY A 172 -10.91 25.32 15.53
CA GLY A 172 -11.33 26.38 14.61
C GLY A 172 -11.20 27.79 15.17
N GLU A 173 -10.32 28.02 16.15
CA GLU A 173 -10.00 29.35 16.67
C GLU A 173 -8.52 29.64 16.48
N ASN A 174 -8.21 30.71 15.74
CA ASN A 174 -6.83 31.17 15.53
C ASN A 174 -6.18 31.59 16.87
N ILE A 175 -4.93 31.18 17.05
CA ILE A 175 -4.14 31.41 18.26
C ILE A 175 -2.82 32.17 18.01
N GLU A 176 -2.58 32.67 16.80
CA GLU A 176 -1.29 33.28 16.41
C GLU A 176 -0.95 34.55 17.20
N HIS A 177 -1.95 35.15 17.84
CA HIS A 177 -1.82 36.34 18.70
C HIS A 177 -2.11 36.04 20.19
N CYS A 178 -2.25 34.77 20.57
CA CYS A 178 -2.48 34.38 21.96
C CYS A 178 -1.18 34.22 22.76
N THR A 179 -1.21 34.58 24.05
CA THR A 179 -0.10 34.28 24.97
C THR A 179 -0.03 32.78 25.28
N HIS A 180 1.09 32.32 25.84
CA HIS A 180 1.25 30.91 26.22
C HIS A 180 0.13 30.44 27.17
N GLU A 181 -0.23 31.28 28.14
CA GLU A 181 -1.27 31.03 29.14
C GLU A 181 -2.65 30.92 28.49
N GLN A 182 -2.94 31.77 27.50
CA GLN A 182 -4.20 31.73 26.75
C GLN A 182 -4.31 30.46 25.88
N VAL A 183 -3.22 30.05 25.24
CA VAL A 183 -3.18 28.79 24.46
C VAL A 183 -3.34 27.58 25.37
N VAL A 184 -2.65 27.56 26.52
CA VAL A 184 -2.81 26.50 27.54
C VAL A 184 -4.23 26.48 28.12
N ALA A 185 -4.87 27.63 28.31
CA ALA A 185 -6.27 27.72 28.73
C ALA A 185 -7.23 27.12 27.69
N LYS A 186 -7.07 27.46 26.40
CA LYS A 186 -7.84 26.86 25.30
C LYS A 186 -7.64 25.34 25.21
N MET A 187 -6.39 24.86 25.33
CA MET A 187 -6.09 23.42 25.37
C MET A 187 -6.73 22.69 26.56
N LYS A 188 -6.81 23.34 27.74
CA LYS A 188 -7.53 22.79 28.90
C LYS A 188 -9.04 22.79 28.68
N GLN A 189 -9.59 23.83 28.08
CA GLN A 189 -11.02 23.96 27.77
C GLN A 189 -11.51 22.95 26.72
N ALA A 190 -10.65 22.55 25.77
CA ALA A 190 -10.95 21.48 24.81
C ALA A 190 -11.24 20.11 25.47
N GLY A 191 -10.79 19.90 26.72
CA GLY A 191 -11.13 18.71 27.50
C GLY A 191 -10.44 17.44 27.00
N SER A 192 -11.23 16.48 26.54
CA SER A 192 -10.76 15.13 26.18
C SER A 192 -10.49 14.94 24.68
N SER A 193 -10.81 15.91 23.82
CA SER A 193 -10.55 15.82 22.38
C SER A 193 -10.25 17.19 21.81
N VAL A 194 -9.34 17.26 20.84
CA VAL A 194 -8.94 18.53 20.23
C VAL A 194 -8.64 18.34 18.75
N MET A 195 -8.96 19.36 17.95
CA MET A 195 -8.56 19.49 16.57
C MET A 195 -7.59 20.67 16.47
N LEU A 196 -6.43 20.43 15.89
CA LEU A 196 -5.36 21.41 15.73
C LEU A 196 -5.11 21.65 14.25
N LEU A 197 -5.01 22.92 13.85
CA LEU A 197 -4.39 23.29 12.59
C LEU A 197 -2.90 23.52 12.85
N LEU A 198 -2.06 22.71 12.21
CA LEU A 198 -0.60 22.75 12.34
C LEU A 198 0.05 23.04 11.00
N VAL A 199 1.26 23.60 11.04
CA VAL A 199 2.09 23.82 9.87
C VAL A 199 3.54 23.43 10.18
N ASP A 200 4.19 22.65 9.31
CA ASP A 200 5.62 22.36 9.46
C ASP A 200 6.49 23.52 8.96
N GLU A 201 7.78 23.48 9.33
CA GLU A 201 8.74 24.55 9.06
C GLU A 201 8.89 24.87 7.55
N GLU A 202 8.83 23.87 6.67
CA GLU A 202 8.88 24.10 5.22
C GLU A 202 7.63 24.83 4.71
N THR A 203 6.47 24.35 5.16
CA THR A 203 5.17 24.90 4.77
C THR A 203 4.97 26.33 5.30
N ASP A 204 5.39 26.59 6.53
CA ASP A 204 5.28 27.91 7.15
C ASP A 204 6.16 28.93 6.42
N LYS A 205 7.43 28.57 6.17
CA LYS A 205 8.35 29.39 5.35
C LYS A 205 7.83 29.64 3.94
N PHE A 206 7.08 28.70 3.35
CA PHE A 206 6.48 28.86 2.04
C PHE A 206 5.37 29.93 2.03
N PHE A 207 4.40 29.85 2.95
CA PHE A 207 3.33 30.84 3.03
C PHE A 207 3.83 32.23 3.49
N GLN A 208 4.82 32.28 4.39
CA GLN A 208 5.50 33.52 4.77
C GLN A 208 6.14 34.21 3.58
N LYS A 209 6.85 33.47 2.70
CA LYS A 209 7.41 34.01 1.45
C LYS A 209 6.33 34.52 0.49
N LYS A 210 5.22 33.79 0.34
CA LYS A 210 4.06 34.23 -0.47
C LYS A 210 3.25 35.36 0.18
N ARG A 211 3.52 35.72 1.45
CA ARG A 211 2.71 36.64 2.29
C ARG A 211 1.22 36.26 2.33
N ALA A 212 0.93 34.97 2.18
CA ALA A 212 -0.42 34.43 2.15
C ALA A 212 -0.86 34.00 3.56
N LYS A 213 -2.15 34.18 3.88
CA LYS A 213 -2.71 33.70 5.14
C LYS A 213 -2.84 32.18 5.09
N ILE A 214 -2.37 31.52 6.14
CA ILE A 214 -2.60 30.10 6.38
C ILE A 214 -3.90 29.95 7.15
N GLY A 215 -4.70 28.96 6.81
CA GLY A 215 -5.91 28.62 7.54
C GLY A 215 -6.52 27.33 7.01
N THR A 216 -7.57 26.87 7.69
CA THR A 216 -8.04 25.48 7.55
C THR A 216 -8.59 25.12 6.15
N TRP A 217 -8.99 26.09 5.33
CA TRP A 217 -9.41 25.87 3.93
C TRP A 217 -8.27 25.43 2.98
N LEU A 218 -7.01 25.49 3.42
CA LEU A 218 -5.85 24.97 2.68
C LEU A 218 -5.36 23.61 3.22
N ALA A 219 -5.95 23.12 4.32
CA ALA A 219 -5.40 22.01 5.07
C ALA A 219 -5.67 20.66 4.41
N THR A 220 -4.70 19.74 4.51
CA THR A 220 -4.93 18.35 4.12
C THR A 220 -5.62 17.56 5.24
N THR A 221 -6.58 16.74 4.84
CA THR A 221 -7.40 15.91 5.74
C THR A 221 -6.78 14.54 6.04
N LYS A 222 -5.63 14.21 5.41
CA LYS A 222 -4.97 12.90 5.50
C LYS A 222 -4.56 12.44 6.90
N TYR A 223 -4.51 13.35 7.88
CA TYR A 223 -4.18 13.06 9.28
C TYR A 223 -5.40 12.86 10.19
N LEU A 224 -6.63 12.99 9.66
CA LEU A 224 -7.85 12.72 10.41
C LEU A 224 -8.13 11.22 10.50
N PRO A 225 -8.48 10.68 11.69
CA PRO A 225 -8.68 9.24 11.90
C PRO A 225 -10.02 8.70 11.38
N LYS A 226 -10.97 9.58 11.00
CA LYS A 226 -12.16 9.22 10.26
C LYS A 226 -12.29 10.15 9.05
N GLN A 227 -12.72 9.60 7.92
CA GLN A 227 -12.91 10.35 6.67
C GLN A 227 -14.39 10.31 6.27
N PRO A 228 -14.91 11.36 5.60
CA PRO A 228 -16.19 11.31 4.92
C PRO A 228 -16.25 10.16 3.92
N ARG A 229 -17.46 9.68 3.64
CA ARG A 229 -17.68 8.57 2.71
C ARG A 229 -18.30 9.09 1.43
N ILE A 230 -17.73 8.67 0.30
CA ILE A 230 -18.26 8.93 -1.04
C ILE A 230 -19.11 7.74 -1.45
N ILE A 231 -20.41 7.95 -1.59
CA ILE A 231 -21.40 6.92 -1.93
C ILE A 231 -21.89 7.17 -3.35
N ASN A 232 -21.50 6.31 -4.28
CA ASN A 232 -22.03 6.31 -5.64
C ASN A 232 -23.24 5.39 -5.69
N ILE A 233 -24.42 5.97 -5.89
CA ILE A 233 -25.70 5.26 -5.90
C ILE A 233 -26.36 5.36 -7.28
N THR A 234 -27.12 4.34 -7.66
CA THR A 234 -27.91 4.31 -8.90
C THR A 234 -29.35 3.99 -8.54
N GLU A 235 -30.30 4.75 -9.08
CA GLU A 235 -31.72 4.62 -8.80
C GLU A 235 -32.26 3.25 -9.27
N GLY A 236 -33.13 2.63 -8.46
CA GLY A 236 -33.82 1.39 -8.79
C GLY A 236 -35.23 1.63 -9.35
N SER A 237 -36.02 0.56 -9.44
CA SER A 237 -37.46 0.64 -9.79
C SER A 237 -38.26 1.55 -8.84
N ASP A 238 -37.90 1.51 -7.56
CA ASP A 238 -38.61 2.14 -6.45
C ASP A 238 -37.80 3.31 -5.86
N GLY A 239 -37.01 3.98 -6.72
CA GLY A 239 -36.11 5.06 -6.32
C GLY A 239 -34.81 4.55 -5.68
N TYR A 240 -34.24 5.36 -4.78
CA TYR A 240 -32.97 5.06 -4.12
C TYR A 240 -33.09 4.15 -2.87
N GLY A 241 -34.28 4.03 -2.29
CA GLY A 241 -34.56 3.21 -1.09
C GLY A 241 -33.99 3.76 0.22
N PHE A 242 -34.11 5.09 0.41
CA PHE A 242 -33.85 5.75 1.69
C PHE A 242 -34.75 7.00 1.82
N LEU A 243 -35.02 7.42 3.06
CA LEU A 243 -35.68 8.70 3.34
C LEU A 243 -34.65 9.79 3.69
N LEU A 244 -34.75 10.95 3.05
CA LEU A 244 -34.04 12.16 3.46
C LEU A 244 -34.89 12.93 4.48
N ARG A 245 -34.32 13.33 5.62
CA ARG A 245 -35.03 14.10 6.66
C ARG A 245 -34.18 15.26 7.17
N GLU A 246 -34.79 16.43 7.33
CA GLU A 246 -34.18 17.56 8.06
C GLU A 246 -34.50 17.41 9.56
N GLU A 247 -33.50 17.56 10.44
CA GLU A 247 -33.67 17.39 11.89
C GLU A 247 -33.90 18.77 12.57
N PRO A 248 -35.04 19.02 13.24
CA PRO A 248 -35.37 20.35 13.80
C PRO A 248 -34.41 20.90 14.86
N LYS A 249 -33.47 20.07 15.35
CA LYS A 249 -32.49 20.41 16.39
C LYS A 249 -31.04 20.31 15.91
N VAL A 250 -30.80 19.87 14.67
CA VAL A 250 -29.45 19.65 14.12
C VAL A 250 -29.45 20.08 12.66
N THR A 251 -28.66 21.10 12.34
CA THR A 251 -28.57 21.61 10.96
C THR A 251 -28.02 20.55 9.99
N GLY A 252 -28.67 20.46 8.83
CA GLY A 252 -28.36 19.53 7.75
C GLY A 252 -29.41 18.44 7.53
N HIS A 253 -29.23 17.68 6.45
CA HIS A 253 -30.13 16.59 6.05
C HIS A 253 -29.52 15.24 6.40
N PHE A 254 -30.37 14.31 6.86
CA PHE A 254 -29.97 13.02 7.39
C PHE A 254 -30.68 11.89 6.64
N ILE A 255 -29.95 10.80 6.45
CA ILE A 255 -30.48 9.56 5.88
C ILE A 255 -31.19 8.77 6.98
N LYS A 256 -32.42 8.35 6.71
CA LYS A 256 -33.22 7.46 7.57
C LYS A 256 -33.92 6.39 6.74
N ASP A 257 -34.53 5.44 7.43
CA ASP A 257 -35.48 4.49 6.84
C ASP A 257 -34.91 3.84 5.55
N ILE A 258 -33.70 3.25 5.66
CA ILE A 258 -33.03 2.61 4.53
C ILE A 258 -33.69 1.25 4.28
N ASP A 259 -34.23 1.07 3.08
CA ASP A 259 -34.94 -0.15 2.71
C ASP A 259 -33.95 -1.32 2.55
N ARG A 260 -34.30 -2.49 3.10
CA ARG A 260 -33.46 -3.68 3.02
C ARG A 260 -33.34 -4.17 1.58
N GLY A 261 -32.12 -4.40 1.12
CA GLY A 261 -31.81 -4.79 -0.25
C GLY A 261 -31.84 -3.64 -1.26
N SER A 262 -32.07 -2.39 -0.83
CA SER A 262 -32.13 -1.21 -1.69
C SER A 262 -30.80 -0.85 -2.37
N PRO A 263 -30.80 0.01 -3.40
CA PRO A 263 -29.58 0.63 -3.90
C PRO A 263 -28.78 1.36 -2.80
N ALA A 264 -29.44 2.00 -1.84
CA ALA A 264 -28.80 2.70 -0.72
C ALA A 264 -28.04 1.76 0.22
N GLU A 265 -28.68 0.69 0.68
CA GLU A 265 -28.04 -0.33 1.54
C GLU A 265 -26.83 -0.95 0.81
N ARG A 266 -27.01 -1.35 -0.46
CA ARG A 266 -25.93 -1.96 -1.28
C ARG A 266 -24.79 -0.99 -1.58
N ALA A 267 -25.05 0.31 -1.67
CA ALA A 267 -24.01 1.34 -1.84
C ALA A 267 -23.27 1.66 -0.52
N GLY A 268 -23.69 1.10 0.61
CA GLY A 268 -23.07 1.30 1.92
C GLY A 268 -23.52 2.58 2.65
N LEU A 269 -24.63 3.19 2.23
CA LEU A 269 -25.27 4.27 2.97
C LEU A 269 -25.77 3.73 4.33
N LYS A 270 -25.68 4.52 5.40
CA LYS A 270 -26.07 4.09 6.75
C LYS A 270 -27.12 5.01 7.34
N GLU A 271 -27.95 4.47 8.21
CA GLU A 271 -28.92 5.24 8.96
C GLU A 271 -28.21 6.30 9.83
N MET A 272 -28.80 7.50 9.90
CA MET A 272 -28.25 8.68 10.57
C MET A 272 -26.94 9.22 9.99
N ASP A 273 -26.54 8.78 8.78
CA ASP A 273 -25.55 9.52 7.98
C ASP A 273 -26.08 10.94 7.70
N ARG A 274 -25.23 11.95 7.92
CA ARG A 274 -25.51 13.31 7.49
C ARG A 274 -25.03 13.49 6.05
N LEU A 275 -25.90 14.01 5.20
CA LEU A 275 -25.55 14.43 3.85
C LEU A 275 -24.78 15.76 3.91
N VAL A 276 -23.64 15.82 3.22
CA VAL A 276 -22.78 17.00 3.11
C VAL A 276 -22.80 17.54 1.70
N ALA A 277 -22.82 16.68 0.68
CA ALA A 277 -22.89 17.11 -0.72
C ALA A 277 -23.61 16.11 -1.63
N VAL A 278 -24.16 16.65 -2.72
CA VAL A 278 -24.79 15.91 -3.83
C VAL A 278 -24.08 16.31 -5.13
N ASP A 279 -23.50 15.34 -5.83
CA ASP A 279 -22.64 15.51 -7.01
C ASP A 279 -21.55 16.58 -6.84
N GLY A 280 -20.98 16.62 -5.63
CA GLY A 280 -19.92 17.57 -5.25
C GLY A 280 -20.40 19.02 -5.03
N LYS A 281 -21.70 19.26 -4.88
CA LYS A 281 -22.29 20.53 -4.42
C LYS A 281 -22.70 20.39 -2.95
N GLU A 282 -22.21 21.28 -2.10
CA GLU A 282 -22.50 21.28 -0.66
C GLU A 282 -23.99 21.56 -0.38
N VAL A 283 -24.57 20.87 0.62
CA VAL A 283 -25.99 21.01 0.99
C VAL A 283 -26.24 21.62 2.36
N ASP A 284 -25.21 21.86 3.17
CA ASP A 284 -25.34 22.36 4.56
C ASP A 284 -26.09 23.71 4.68
N SER A 285 -26.20 24.47 3.59
CA SER A 285 -26.94 25.75 3.49
C SER A 285 -28.20 25.70 2.61
N CYS A 286 -28.56 24.53 2.07
CA CYS A 286 -29.73 24.35 1.20
C CYS A 286 -31.00 24.05 2.02
N SER A 287 -32.18 24.43 1.49
CA SER A 287 -33.45 23.92 2.04
C SER A 287 -33.68 22.46 1.64
N HIS A 288 -34.54 21.75 2.37
CA HIS A 288 -34.92 20.37 2.03
C HIS A 288 -35.38 20.22 0.57
N GLU A 289 -36.20 21.14 0.07
CA GLU A 289 -36.70 21.14 -1.31
C GLU A 289 -35.57 21.30 -2.33
N MET A 290 -34.61 22.18 -2.05
CA MET A 290 -33.45 22.40 -2.92
C MET A 290 -32.57 21.15 -3.01
N VAL A 291 -32.39 20.42 -1.90
CA VAL A 291 -31.65 19.15 -1.90
C VAL A 291 -32.41 18.07 -2.67
N VAL A 292 -33.73 17.96 -2.49
CA VAL A 292 -34.57 17.04 -3.29
C VAL A 292 -34.52 17.41 -4.78
N GLU A 293 -34.45 18.69 -5.15
CA GLU A 293 -34.19 19.11 -6.53
C GLU A 293 -32.81 18.69 -7.04
N MET A 294 -31.77 18.69 -6.20
CA MET A 294 -30.44 18.19 -6.62
C MET A 294 -30.52 16.71 -6.99
N PHE A 295 -31.12 15.85 -6.15
CA PHE A 295 -31.34 14.44 -6.46
C PHE A 295 -32.12 14.22 -7.76
N LYS A 296 -33.17 15.01 -8.02
CA LYS A 296 -33.92 14.96 -9.29
C LYS A 296 -33.08 15.37 -10.50
N LYS A 297 -32.15 16.31 -10.33
CA LYS A 297 -31.24 16.81 -11.39
C LYS A 297 -30.07 15.87 -11.66
N SER A 298 -29.65 15.06 -10.69
CA SER A 298 -28.67 13.98 -10.86
C SER A 298 -29.14 12.89 -11.83
N GLY A 299 -30.46 12.76 -12.03
CA GLY A 299 -31.04 11.67 -12.81
C GLY A 299 -30.91 10.35 -12.06
N ASN A 300 -30.64 9.26 -12.78
CA ASN A 300 -30.61 7.91 -12.20
C ASN A 300 -29.29 7.53 -11.51
N LYS A 301 -28.29 8.43 -11.45
CA LYS A 301 -26.99 8.18 -10.81
C LYS A 301 -26.59 9.40 -10.00
N CYS A 302 -26.17 9.19 -8.76
CA CYS A 302 -25.85 10.27 -7.85
C CYS A 302 -24.60 9.93 -7.03
N CYS A 303 -23.76 10.93 -6.77
CA CYS A 303 -22.56 10.81 -5.94
C CYS A 303 -22.73 11.65 -4.67
N LEU A 304 -22.84 10.97 -3.53
CA LEU A 304 -23.10 11.61 -2.23
C LEU A 304 -21.82 11.68 -1.40
N LEU A 305 -21.59 12.82 -0.77
CA LEU A 305 -20.63 12.94 0.33
C LEU A 305 -21.41 12.87 1.65
N VAL A 306 -21.12 11.88 2.48
CA VAL A 306 -21.80 11.67 3.77
C VAL A 306 -20.82 11.49 4.92
N VAL A 307 -21.26 11.84 6.14
CA VAL A 307 -20.51 11.65 7.38
C VAL A 307 -21.36 10.96 8.44
N ASP A 308 -20.75 10.03 9.19
CA ASP A 308 -21.37 9.49 10.39
C ASP A 308 -21.37 10.52 11.53
N ARG A 309 -22.17 10.26 12.57
CA ARG A 309 -22.34 11.14 13.74
C ARG A 309 -21.04 11.56 14.43
N ASP A 310 -20.02 10.71 14.51
CA ASP A 310 -18.77 11.05 15.17
C ASP A 310 -17.81 11.79 14.23
N THR A 311 -17.80 11.40 12.96
CA THR A 311 -17.09 12.14 11.91
C THR A 311 -17.64 13.57 11.81
N ASP A 312 -18.96 13.75 11.81
CA ASP A 312 -19.61 15.07 11.86
C ASP A 312 -19.19 15.91 13.08
N LYS A 313 -19.24 15.33 14.29
CA LYS A 313 -18.76 16.00 15.52
C LYS A 313 -17.31 16.45 15.39
N MET A 314 -16.44 15.60 14.83
CA MET A 314 -15.01 15.91 14.66
C MET A 314 -14.82 17.13 13.75
N TYR A 315 -15.43 17.13 12.56
CA TYR A 315 -15.37 18.27 11.63
C TYR A 315 -15.98 19.55 12.23
N LYS A 316 -17.15 19.44 12.89
CA LYS A 316 -17.79 20.55 13.61
C LYS A 316 -16.94 21.11 14.75
N MET A 317 -16.18 20.27 15.46
CA MET A 317 -15.27 20.71 16.53
C MET A 317 -14.12 21.58 16.00
N GLY A 318 -13.64 21.34 14.78
CA GLY A 318 -12.70 22.21 14.09
C GLY A 318 -13.34 23.40 13.36
N LYS A 319 -14.67 23.51 13.36
CA LYS A 319 -15.45 24.46 12.54
C LYS A 319 -15.14 24.32 11.02
N VAL A 320 -14.91 23.09 10.56
CA VAL A 320 -14.51 22.76 9.18
C VAL A 320 -15.65 22.04 8.47
N SER A 321 -15.92 22.37 7.20
CA SER A 321 -16.82 21.56 6.38
C SER A 321 -16.13 20.25 5.95
N PRO A 322 -16.82 19.09 5.97
CA PRO A 322 -16.30 17.86 5.37
C PRO A 322 -16.06 17.97 3.85
N MET A 323 -16.54 19.03 3.18
CA MET A 323 -16.17 19.37 1.79
C MET A 323 -14.65 19.50 1.59
N LEU A 324 -13.89 19.89 2.63
CA LEU A 324 -12.43 19.98 2.56
C LEU A 324 -11.79 18.64 2.14
N PHE A 325 -12.38 17.50 2.52
CA PHE A 325 -11.90 16.18 2.08
C PHE A 325 -12.09 15.98 0.56
N TRP A 326 -13.24 16.41 0.02
CA TRP A 326 -13.56 16.33 -1.40
C TRP A 326 -12.68 17.27 -2.25
N GLU A 327 -12.31 18.42 -1.70
CA GLU A 327 -11.37 19.37 -2.30
C GLU A 327 -9.92 18.85 -2.26
N ASP A 328 -9.46 18.31 -1.13
CA ASP A 328 -8.14 17.69 -0.98
C ASP A 328 -7.94 16.48 -1.93
N MET A 329 -9.02 15.71 -2.16
CA MET A 329 -9.06 14.68 -3.21
C MET A 329 -9.03 15.28 -4.62
N LYS A 330 -9.79 16.35 -4.91
CA LYS A 330 -9.79 17.00 -6.23
C LYS A 330 -8.42 17.59 -6.59
N ASP A 331 -7.74 18.26 -5.67
CA ASP A 331 -6.37 18.77 -5.88
C ASP A 331 -5.35 17.66 -6.10
N SER A 332 -5.66 16.44 -5.66
CA SER A 332 -4.87 15.22 -5.87
C SER A 332 -5.28 14.45 -7.13
N HIS A 333 -6.30 14.93 -7.85
CA HIS A 333 -6.87 14.32 -9.06
C HIS A 333 -7.03 15.31 -10.23
N SER A 334 -6.59 16.56 -10.07
CA SER A 334 -6.44 17.49 -11.19
C SER A 334 -5.36 16.96 -12.14
N PRO A 335 -5.67 16.70 -13.42
CA PRO A 335 -4.64 16.38 -14.39
C PRO A 335 -3.71 17.60 -14.50
N PRO A 336 -2.37 17.42 -14.52
CA PRO A 336 -1.44 18.54 -14.65
C PRO A 336 -1.76 19.33 -15.92
N SER A 337 -1.72 20.66 -15.81
CA SER A 337 -1.93 21.53 -16.97
C SER A 337 -0.87 21.24 -18.03
N TYR A 338 -1.21 21.47 -19.30
CA TYR A 338 -0.39 21.14 -20.49
C TYR A 338 1.01 21.79 -20.54
N THR A 339 1.32 22.66 -19.56
CA THR A 339 2.60 23.34 -19.34
C THR A 339 3.44 22.72 -18.20
N GLU A 340 2.82 21.99 -17.27
CA GLU A 340 3.45 21.49 -16.03
C GLU A 340 4.13 20.11 -16.23
N ALA A 341 3.74 19.42 -17.29
CA ALA A 341 4.05 18.01 -17.52
C ALA A 341 5.39 17.76 -18.27
N ILE A 342 6.40 18.60 -18.02
CA ILE A 342 7.72 18.54 -18.69
C ILE A 342 8.90 18.59 -17.68
N THR A 343 8.66 18.78 -16.37
CA THR A 343 9.75 18.96 -15.39
C THR A 343 9.51 18.29 -14.03
N LEU A 344 9.87 17.01 -13.90
CA LEU A 344 10.10 16.35 -12.60
C LEU A 344 11.25 15.33 -12.66
N PRO A 345 12.35 15.55 -11.93
CA PRO A 345 13.34 14.52 -11.59
C PRO A 345 13.03 13.82 -10.26
N THR A 346 13.55 12.60 -10.13
CA THR A 346 13.40 11.67 -8.99
C THR A 346 14.19 12.12 -7.75
N GLY A 347 13.68 11.92 -6.52
CA GLY A 347 14.38 12.38 -5.30
C GLY A 347 13.88 11.85 -3.95
N GLY A 348 14.14 10.57 -3.67
CA GLY A 348 14.32 9.93 -2.35
C GLY A 348 13.59 10.40 -1.08
N VAL A 349 12.77 9.50 -0.51
CA VAL A 349 12.52 9.44 0.94
C VAL A 349 12.90 8.05 1.48
N GLN A 350 13.61 8.03 2.60
CA GLN A 350 14.14 6.83 3.23
C GLN A 350 13.04 6.01 3.93
N GLN A 351 13.20 4.69 3.94
CA GLN A 351 12.29 3.75 4.58
C GLN A 351 12.19 3.96 6.11
N PRO A 352 10.98 3.93 6.71
CA PRO A 352 10.84 3.60 8.11
C PRO A 352 11.00 2.08 8.29
N LYS A 353 12.00 1.65 9.06
CA LYS A 353 12.11 0.25 9.48
C LYS A 353 10.96 -0.10 10.42
N HIS A 354 10.20 -1.14 10.08
CA HIS A 354 9.43 -1.88 11.07
C HIS A 354 9.54 -3.39 10.80
N ASN A 355 10.59 -4.00 11.37
CA ASN A 355 10.59 -5.44 11.57
C ASN A 355 9.63 -5.74 12.72
N HIS A 356 8.55 -6.45 12.44
CA HIS A 356 8.12 -7.64 13.20
C HIS A 356 6.98 -8.32 12.44
N GLU A 357 7.29 -8.71 11.21
CA GLU A 357 6.73 -9.95 10.67
C GLU A 357 7.61 -11.09 11.22
N ASN A 358 7.00 -12.24 11.49
CA ASN A 358 7.71 -13.42 11.98
C ASN A 358 8.88 -13.77 11.05
N GLU A 359 9.90 -14.46 11.56
CA GLU A 359 10.86 -15.13 10.69
C GLU A 359 10.11 -16.18 9.85
N GLU A 360 9.64 -15.77 8.66
CA GLU A 360 9.32 -16.71 7.60
C GLU A 360 10.61 -17.49 7.33
N GLU A 361 10.65 -18.73 7.81
CA GLU A 361 11.69 -19.68 7.44
C GLU A 361 11.86 -19.63 5.92
N LEU A 362 13.10 -19.47 5.46
CA LEU A 362 13.44 -19.35 4.02
C LEU A 362 13.34 -20.71 3.32
N LYS A 363 12.27 -21.45 3.57
CA LYS A 363 12.02 -22.80 3.11
C LYS A 363 11.09 -22.79 1.90
N PRO A 364 11.39 -23.56 0.85
CA PRO A 364 10.39 -23.89 -0.16
C PRO A 364 9.29 -24.78 0.46
N LYS A 365 8.18 -24.95 -0.25
CA LYS A 365 7.12 -25.91 0.06
C LYS A 365 7.21 -27.08 -0.91
N LEU A 366 7.02 -28.31 -0.41
CA LEU A 366 6.83 -29.49 -1.24
C LEU A 366 5.34 -29.88 -1.22
N CYS A 367 4.64 -29.55 -2.30
CA CYS A 367 3.20 -29.78 -2.44
C CYS A 367 2.94 -31.11 -3.14
N LYS A 368 2.19 -32.00 -2.49
CA LYS A 368 1.74 -33.30 -3.05
C LYS A 368 0.25 -33.23 -3.34
N LEU A 369 -0.11 -33.31 -4.61
CA LEU A 369 -1.49 -33.15 -5.10
C LEU A 369 -2.03 -34.47 -5.67
N GLU A 370 -3.25 -34.83 -5.27
CA GLU A 370 -4.00 -35.93 -5.87
C GLU A 370 -5.27 -35.42 -6.57
N LYS A 371 -5.53 -35.88 -7.80
CA LYS A 371 -6.73 -35.49 -8.57
C LYS A 371 -7.99 -36.09 -7.97
N THR A 372 -8.81 -35.27 -7.32
CA THR A 372 -10.16 -35.68 -6.86
C THR A 372 -11.26 -35.43 -7.90
N SER A 373 -11.05 -34.50 -8.84
CA SER A 373 -12.13 -33.92 -9.65
C SER A 373 -11.76 -33.70 -11.13
N GLY A 374 -10.83 -34.50 -11.66
CA GLY A 374 -10.33 -34.39 -13.04
C GLY A 374 -9.24 -33.32 -13.27
N THR A 375 -9.19 -32.27 -12.44
CA THR A 375 -8.12 -31.27 -12.42
C THR A 375 -7.42 -31.23 -11.06
N PHE A 376 -6.28 -30.55 -10.99
CA PHE A 376 -5.56 -30.28 -9.74
C PHE A 376 -6.04 -28.99 -9.04
N GLY A 377 -6.90 -28.18 -9.65
CA GLY A 377 -7.46 -26.97 -9.05
C GLY A 377 -6.49 -25.78 -8.95
N PHE A 378 -5.58 -25.63 -9.91
CA PHE A 378 -4.71 -24.46 -10.06
C PHE A 378 -4.46 -24.16 -11.55
N HIS A 379 -4.07 -22.94 -11.86
CA HIS A 379 -3.55 -22.55 -13.17
C HIS A 379 -2.04 -22.33 -13.09
N LEU A 380 -1.28 -22.93 -14.01
CA LEU A 380 0.12 -22.61 -14.21
C LEU A 380 0.23 -21.44 -15.19
N ASN A 381 1.03 -20.43 -14.83
CA ASN A 381 1.37 -19.32 -15.69
C ASN A 381 2.88 -19.25 -15.94
N GLY A 382 3.29 -18.84 -17.13
CA GLY A 382 4.70 -18.70 -17.52
C GLY A 382 4.89 -17.47 -18.37
N ILE A 383 5.79 -16.57 -17.95
CA ILE A 383 6.13 -15.37 -18.71
C ILE A 383 7.31 -15.71 -19.62
N GLN A 384 7.13 -15.56 -20.93
CA GLN A 384 8.17 -15.83 -21.92
C GLN A 384 9.38 -14.89 -21.69
N GLY A 385 10.52 -15.48 -21.30
CA GLY A 385 11.75 -14.75 -20.98
C GLY A 385 11.99 -14.49 -19.49
N VAL A 386 11.11 -14.95 -18.59
CA VAL A 386 11.36 -14.97 -17.13
C VAL A 386 11.61 -16.43 -16.70
N SER A 387 12.69 -16.67 -15.95
CA SER A 387 12.97 -17.98 -15.36
C SER A 387 11.99 -18.29 -14.22
N GLY A 388 11.40 -19.47 -14.24
CA GLY A 388 10.36 -19.92 -13.31
C GLY A 388 8.94 -19.72 -13.85
N GLN A 389 8.11 -20.75 -13.72
CA GLN A 389 6.65 -20.63 -13.87
C GLN A 389 6.05 -20.35 -12.49
N TYR A 390 4.81 -19.85 -12.41
CA TYR A 390 4.16 -19.56 -11.13
C TYR A 390 2.68 -19.94 -11.13
N ILE A 391 2.16 -20.15 -9.92
CA ILE A 391 0.79 -20.57 -9.66
C ILE A 391 -0.15 -19.37 -9.62
N THR A 392 -1.31 -19.50 -10.27
CA THR A 392 -2.42 -18.54 -10.22
C THR A 392 -3.74 -19.28 -10.09
N GLU A 393 -4.78 -18.59 -9.63
CA GLU A 393 -6.16 -19.11 -9.57
C GLU A 393 -6.26 -20.49 -8.88
N VAL A 394 -5.63 -20.62 -7.70
CA VAL A 394 -5.84 -21.77 -6.82
C VAL A 394 -7.30 -21.81 -6.38
N VAL A 395 -7.97 -22.93 -6.64
CA VAL A 395 -9.38 -23.15 -6.30
C VAL A 395 -9.49 -23.54 -4.83
N THR A 396 -10.11 -22.69 -4.02
CA THR A 396 -10.37 -22.93 -2.59
C THR A 396 -11.09 -24.26 -2.36
N GLY A 397 -10.59 -25.07 -1.43
CA GLY A 397 -11.04 -26.44 -1.16
C GLY A 397 -10.59 -27.48 -2.19
N GLY A 398 -9.89 -27.08 -3.26
CA GLY A 398 -9.37 -27.96 -4.32
C GLY A 398 -8.10 -28.73 -3.95
N ALA A 399 -7.60 -29.58 -4.86
CA ALA A 399 -6.42 -30.40 -4.58
C ALA A 399 -5.14 -29.58 -4.34
N ALA A 400 -4.94 -28.50 -5.10
CA ALA A 400 -3.86 -27.54 -4.91
C ALA A 400 -3.89 -26.82 -3.55
N ASP A 401 -5.06 -26.31 -3.18
CA ASP A 401 -5.30 -25.60 -1.92
C ASP A 401 -5.03 -26.52 -0.72
N ARG A 402 -5.56 -27.77 -0.75
CA ARG A 402 -5.31 -28.79 0.26
C ARG A 402 -3.84 -29.26 0.31
N ALA A 403 -3.08 -29.08 -0.77
CA ALA A 403 -1.65 -29.38 -0.83
C ALA A 403 -0.76 -28.18 -0.42
N GLY A 404 -1.35 -27.03 -0.08
CA GLY A 404 -0.64 -25.83 0.39
C GLY A 404 -0.07 -24.91 -0.70
N LEU A 405 -0.50 -25.08 -1.96
CA LEU A 405 -0.16 -24.14 -3.04
C LEU A 405 -0.90 -22.81 -2.85
N GLU A 406 -0.18 -21.69 -2.97
CA GLU A 406 -0.74 -20.35 -2.94
C GLU A 406 -0.59 -19.63 -4.28
N ASN A 407 -1.42 -18.61 -4.51
CA ASN A 407 -1.25 -17.72 -5.67
C ASN A 407 0.10 -16.97 -5.56
N ASN A 408 0.84 -16.94 -6.67
CA ASN A 408 2.21 -16.41 -6.80
C ASN A 408 3.32 -17.27 -6.17
N ASP A 409 3.04 -18.52 -5.79
CA ASP A 409 4.11 -19.49 -5.55
C ASP A 409 4.83 -19.79 -6.88
N ILE A 410 6.16 -19.67 -6.90
CA ILE A 410 7.03 -19.95 -8.05
C ILE A 410 7.37 -21.43 -8.06
N VAL A 411 7.18 -22.10 -9.19
CA VAL A 411 7.47 -23.51 -9.39
C VAL A 411 8.95 -23.69 -9.69
N VAL A 412 9.62 -24.46 -8.84
CA VAL A 412 11.05 -24.78 -8.91
C VAL A 412 11.23 -26.16 -9.52
N GLU A 413 10.48 -27.15 -9.04
CA GLU A 413 10.54 -28.54 -9.54
C GLU A 413 9.13 -29.14 -9.74
N ILE A 414 9.03 -30.06 -10.70
CA ILE A 414 7.84 -30.87 -10.97
C ILE A 414 8.28 -32.34 -10.99
N ASN A 415 7.76 -33.16 -10.08
CA ASN A 415 8.15 -34.55 -9.84
C ASN A 415 9.70 -34.73 -9.75
N GLY A 416 10.38 -33.85 -9.01
CA GLY A 416 11.84 -33.88 -8.85
C GLY A 416 12.66 -33.40 -10.07
N VAL A 417 12.02 -32.87 -11.12
CA VAL A 417 12.70 -32.26 -12.26
C VAL A 417 12.65 -30.74 -12.14
N ASN A 418 13.80 -30.07 -12.10
CA ASN A 418 13.86 -28.60 -12.10
C ASN A 418 13.28 -28.01 -13.40
N VAL A 419 12.37 -27.04 -13.24
CA VAL A 419 11.61 -26.41 -14.34
C VAL A 419 11.92 -24.93 -14.53
N GLU A 420 12.80 -24.35 -13.73
CA GLU A 420 13.07 -22.91 -13.68
C GLU A 420 13.61 -22.35 -15.01
N GLN A 421 14.32 -23.18 -15.78
CA GLN A 421 14.84 -22.85 -17.11
C GLN A 421 14.16 -23.67 -18.23
N ARG A 422 13.05 -24.35 -17.93
CA ARG A 422 12.23 -25.08 -18.92
C ARG A 422 11.18 -24.16 -19.54
N SER A 423 10.69 -24.51 -20.73
CA SER A 423 9.59 -23.77 -21.34
C SER A 423 8.27 -24.04 -20.60
N TYR A 424 7.33 -23.10 -20.71
CA TYR A 424 5.96 -23.30 -20.21
C TYR A 424 5.30 -24.56 -20.79
N ALA A 425 5.56 -24.86 -22.07
CA ALA A 425 5.03 -26.05 -22.72
C ALA A 425 5.56 -27.34 -22.08
N ASP A 426 6.87 -27.41 -21.80
CA ASP A 426 7.49 -28.55 -21.12
C ASP A 426 6.91 -28.75 -19.71
N ALA A 427 6.74 -27.66 -18.95
CA ALA A 427 6.17 -27.70 -17.61
C ALA A 427 4.71 -28.20 -17.60
N VAL A 428 3.89 -27.72 -18.55
CA VAL A 428 2.52 -28.21 -18.75
C VAL A 428 2.49 -29.67 -19.21
N GLU A 429 3.43 -30.10 -20.06
CA GLU A 429 3.52 -31.50 -20.50
C GLU A 429 3.92 -32.42 -19.35
N MET A 430 4.87 -32.01 -18.49
CA MET A 430 5.25 -32.75 -17.28
C MET A 430 4.05 -32.91 -16.34
N ILE A 431 3.32 -31.84 -16.02
CA ILE A 431 2.08 -31.91 -15.19
C ILE A 431 1.01 -32.83 -15.80
N LYS A 432 0.87 -32.84 -17.13
CA LYS A 432 -0.07 -33.73 -17.83
C LYS A 432 0.36 -35.19 -17.74
N LYS A 433 1.66 -35.49 -17.87
CA LYS A 433 2.23 -36.84 -17.75
C LYS A 433 2.14 -37.41 -16.33
N SER A 434 2.08 -36.57 -15.29
CA SER A 434 1.93 -37.00 -13.88
C SER A 434 0.62 -37.77 -13.58
N GLY A 435 -0.35 -37.79 -14.50
CA GLY A 435 -1.56 -38.59 -14.33
C GLY A 435 -2.42 -38.08 -13.19
N ASN A 436 -2.60 -38.85 -12.12
CA ASN A 436 -3.45 -38.51 -10.97
C ASN A 436 -2.70 -37.98 -9.75
N SER A 437 -1.37 -38.10 -9.70
CA SER A 437 -0.52 -37.69 -8.57
C SER A 437 0.55 -36.73 -9.08
N LEU A 438 0.72 -35.57 -8.43
CA LEU A 438 1.68 -34.54 -8.83
C LEU A 438 2.42 -34.03 -7.61
N GLU A 439 3.76 -34.00 -7.69
CA GLU A 439 4.63 -33.42 -6.67
C GLU A 439 5.27 -32.16 -7.24
N MET A 440 5.23 -31.06 -6.48
CA MET A 440 5.79 -29.77 -6.90
C MET A 440 6.60 -29.15 -5.76
N LEU A 441 7.87 -28.82 -6.03
CA LEU A 441 8.63 -27.92 -5.17
C LEU A 441 8.33 -26.49 -5.60
N VAL A 442 7.81 -25.68 -4.68
CA VAL A 442 7.47 -24.28 -4.94
C VAL A 442 8.06 -23.36 -3.88
N ALA A 443 8.20 -22.07 -4.18
CA ALA A 443 8.59 -21.05 -3.20
C ALA A 443 7.77 -19.78 -3.40
N ARG A 444 7.30 -19.15 -2.31
CA ARG A 444 6.72 -17.79 -2.38
C ARG A 444 7.72 -16.86 -3.05
N LYS A 445 7.27 -15.94 -3.91
CA LYS A 445 8.16 -14.98 -4.63
C LYS A 445 9.18 -14.32 -3.70
N SER A 446 8.76 -13.87 -2.51
CA SER A 446 9.63 -13.26 -1.49
C SER A 446 10.75 -14.18 -0.98
N VAL A 447 10.51 -15.49 -0.88
CA VAL A 447 11.50 -16.50 -0.48
C VAL A 447 12.39 -16.87 -1.65
N TYR A 448 11.82 -17.07 -2.83
CA TYR A 448 12.53 -17.33 -4.09
C TYR A 448 13.57 -16.24 -4.39
N ASP A 449 13.15 -14.98 -4.37
CA ASP A 449 14.02 -13.83 -4.65
C ASP A 449 15.16 -13.73 -3.60
N LYS A 450 14.87 -14.00 -2.32
CA LYS A 450 15.88 -14.02 -1.24
C LYS A 450 16.88 -15.18 -1.37
N LEU A 451 16.44 -16.38 -1.76
CA LEU A 451 17.31 -17.53 -1.97
C LEU A 451 18.19 -17.35 -3.22
N ARG A 452 17.61 -16.83 -4.31
CA ARG A 452 18.34 -16.45 -5.54
C ARG A 452 19.37 -15.35 -5.29
N ALA A 453 19.03 -14.31 -4.55
CA ALA A 453 19.97 -13.23 -4.18
C ALA A 453 21.14 -13.74 -3.31
N LYS A 454 20.95 -14.82 -2.55
CA LYS A 454 22.00 -15.50 -1.78
C LYS A 454 22.77 -16.56 -2.58
N GLY A 455 22.41 -16.80 -3.85
CA GLY A 455 23.02 -17.85 -4.68
C GLY A 455 22.66 -19.29 -4.28
N VAL A 456 21.66 -19.47 -3.40
CA VAL A 456 21.24 -20.80 -2.92
C VAL A 456 20.40 -21.48 -3.99
N THR A 457 20.74 -22.73 -4.34
CA THR A 457 19.90 -23.55 -5.24
C THR A 457 18.73 -24.12 -4.46
N ILE A 458 17.52 -23.82 -4.91
CA ILE A 458 16.30 -24.28 -4.26
C ILE A 458 16.07 -25.74 -4.65
N THR A 459 16.14 -26.63 -3.67
CA THR A 459 15.93 -28.09 -3.81
C THR A 459 15.20 -28.63 -2.58
N THR A 460 14.71 -29.86 -2.64
CA THR A 460 14.08 -30.55 -1.49
C THR A 460 14.99 -30.69 -0.26
N LEU A 461 16.32 -30.60 -0.41
CA LEU A 461 17.27 -30.65 0.70
C LEU A 461 17.11 -29.48 1.69
N LEU A 462 16.61 -28.32 1.22
CA LEU A 462 16.30 -27.16 2.08
C LEU A 462 15.12 -27.40 3.04
N LEU A 463 14.47 -28.57 2.97
CA LEU A 463 13.42 -28.99 3.89
C LEU A 463 13.98 -29.74 5.12
N GLU A 464 15.22 -30.24 5.06
CA GLU A 464 15.79 -31.19 6.05
C GLU A 464 16.92 -30.62 6.92
N GLU A 465 17.53 -29.48 6.58
CA GLU A 465 18.67 -28.92 7.33
C GLU A 465 18.26 -28.16 8.62
N THR A 466 18.04 -28.88 9.73
CA THR A 466 17.97 -28.29 11.09
C THR A 466 18.74 -29.09 12.17
N SER A 467 20.07 -29.06 12.13
CA SER A 467 20.96 -29.13 13.31
C SER A 467 22.38 -28.69 12.87
N TYR A 468 23.16 -27.87 13.58
CA TYR A 468 23.22 -27.49 14.99
C TYR A 468 23.43 -25.97 15.19
N VAL A 469 23.14 -25.48 16.40
CA VAL A 469 23.59 -24.16 16.91
C VAL A 469 24.49 -24.37 18.12
N GLN A 470 25.72 -23.83 18.11
CA GLN A 470 26.49 -23.24 19.24
C GLN A 470 27.98 -23.00 18.84
N VAL A 471 28.80 -22.16 19.51
CA VAL A 471 28.65 -20.72 19.84
C VAL A 471 29.98 -20.12 20.38
N HIS A 472 30.16 -18.79 20.22
CA HIS A 472 31.14 -17.90 20.89
C HIS A 472 32.68 -17.98 20.65
N THR A 473 33.20 -16.80 20.24
CA THR A 473 34.43 -16.09 20.65
C THR A 473 35.84 -16.49 20.13
N ALA A 474 36.65 -15.42 19.97
CA ALA A 474 38.07 -15.25 19.60
C ALA A 474 39.02 -16.43 19.94
N ASP A 475 40.13 -16.66 19.21
CA ASP A 475 41.10 -15.66 18.73
C ASP A 475 41.91 -16.13 17.47
N SER A 476 42.77 -15.26 16.91
CA SER A 476 43.77 -15.62 15.88
C SER A 476 44.99 -16.35 16.50
N PRO A 477 45.80 -17.20 15.80
CA PRO A 477 46.36 -16.93 14.46
C PRO A 477 46.71 -18.11 13.48
N LYS A 478 46.80 -17.75 12.18
CA LYS A 478 47.68 -18.18 11.05
C LYS A 478 48.29 -19.61 10.92
N THR A 479 48.43 -20.01 9.64
CA THR A 479 49.33 -21.03 9.01
C THR A 479 49.07 -22.51 9.31
N SER A 480 49.27 -23.49 8.40
CA SER A 480 49.52 -23.51 6.93
C SER A 480 49.34 -24.96 6.37
N HIS A 481 49.33 -25.11 5.03
CA HIS A 481 49.39 -26.38 4.24
C HIS A 481 48.21 -27.38 4.41
N ARG A 482 47.53 -27.92 3.38
CA ARG A 482 47.81 -28.43 2.01
C ARG A 482 47.95 -29.97 1.99
N ALA A 483 47.07 -30.61 1.20
CA ALA A 483 47.20 -31.91 0.50
C ALA A 483 46.62 -33.22 1.10
N ILE A 484 45.71 -33.83 0.30
CA ILE A 484 45.77 -35.22 -0.24
C ILE A 484 45.18 -36.41 0.57
N ARG A 485 44.15 -37.06 -0.05
CA ARG A 485 43.82 -38.53 -0.16
C ARG A 485 43.73 -39.38 1.13
N GLU A 486 43.14 -40.58 1.17
CA GLU A 486 42.25 -41.41 0.30
C GLU A 486 41.44 -42.34 1.27
N GLU A 487 40.54 -43.19 0.73
CA GLU A 487 40.14 -44.56 1.16
C GLU A 487 40.43 -45.08 2.60
N GLU A 488 39.73 -46.03 3.21
CA GLU A 488 38.50 -46.81 3.02
C GLU A 488 38.50 -47.80 4.25
N GLU A 489 37.57 -48.74 4.30
CA GLU A 489 37.10 -49.54 5.42
C GLU A 489 38.07 -50.42 6.28
N GLU A 490 37.45 -50.86 7.38
CA GLU A 490 37.56 -52.17 8.06
C GLU A 490 38.44 -52.38 9.31
N ARG A 491 37.70 -52.70 10.39
CA ARG A 491 37.95 -53.73 11.41
C ARG A 491 39.36 -53.86 12.01
N THR A 492 39.37 -53.81 13.34
CA THR A 492 39.58 -55.06 14.10
C THR A 492 38.88 -55.06 15.46
N ARG A 493 38.31 -56.21 15.83
CA ARG A 493 37.75 -56.49 17.16
C ARG A 493 38.86 -57.00 18.08
N SER A 494 38.85 -56.61 19.36
CA SER A 494 39.21 -57.46 20.53
C SER A 494 39.40 -56.60 21.79
N VAL A 495 39.22 -57.08 23.02
CA VAL A 495 38.54 -58.24 23.62
C VAL A 495 38.31 -57.85 25.10
N THR A 496 37.16 -58.18 25.69
CA THR A 496 36.92 -58.02 27.13
C THR A 496 37.72 -59.02 27.95
N PRO A 497 37.97 -58.72 29.23
CA PRO A 497 37.68 -59.74 30.22
C PRO A 497 36.81 -59.21 31.37
N GLU A 498 35.72 -59.92 31.64
CA GLU A 498 34.99 -59.78 32.90
C GLU A 498 35.85 -60.22 34.09
N ARG A 499 35.59 -59.64 35.26
CA ARG A 499 35.88 -60.30 36.54
C ARG A 499 34.69 -60.17 37.48
N LEU A 500 34.27 -61.30 38.02
CA LEU A 500 32.98 -61.52 38.68
C LEU A 500 32.93 -61.07 40.16
N ARG A 501 31.66 -60.96 40.62
CA ARG A 501 31.14 -61.06 42.01
C ARG A 501 31.26 -59.86 42.96
N ALA A 502 30.10 -59.28 43.26
CA ALA A 502 29.50 -59.34 44.60
C ALA A 502 27.96 -59.43 44.49
N THR A 503 27.29 -60.00 45.52
CA THR A 503 25.86 -60.33 45.52
C THR A 503 25.13 -59.76 46.75
N SER A 504 23.98 -59.11 46.56
CA SER A 504 22.79 -59.14 47.47
C SER A 504 21.68 -58.21 46.93
N VAL A 505 20.46 -58.64 46.58
CA VAL A 505 19.21 -58.73 47.42
C VAL A 505 19.09 -57.60 48.47
N THR A 506 18.00 -56.85 48.68
CA THR A 506 16.52 -57.05 48.64
C THR A 506 15.82 -55.68 48.47
N SER A 507 14.86 -55.45 47.55
CA SER A 507 13.39 -55.60 47.63
C SER A 507 12.58 -54.67 48.58
N ASN A 508 11.46 -54.14 48.06
CA ASN A 508 10.28 -53.50 48.70
C ASN A 508 10.39 -52.02 49.14
N ALA A 509 9.30 -51.25 49.28
CA ALA A 509 8.00 -51.15 48.57
C ALA A 509 7.13 -50.07 49.29
N SER A 510 6.35 -49.27 48.55
CA SER A 510 5.16 -48.53 49.05
C SER A 510 5.41 -47.44 50.13
N GLU A 511 4.53 -46.46 50.40
CA GLU A 511 3.27 -46.05 49.76
C GLU A 511 3.00 -44.54 49.94
N LEU A 512 1.96 -44.06 49.24
CA LEU A 512 1.42 -42.70 49.28
C LEU A 512 0.77 -42.34 50.64
N SER A 513 0.73 -41.04 50.95
CA SER A 513 -0.35 -40.47 51.77
C SER A 513 -0.75 -39.08 51.25
N LEU A 514 -1.97 -38.96 50.72
CA LEU A 514 -2.70 -37.70 50.63
C LEU A 514 -3.20 -37.30 52.02
N ASP A 515 -3.44 -36.01 52.25
CA ASP A 515 -4.48 -35.58 53.18
C ASP A 515 -5.13 -34.28 52.70
N GLU A 516 -6.44 -34.18 52.90
CA GLU A 516 -7.30 -33.06 52.48
C GLU A 516 -7.63 -32.13 53.65
N ARG A 517 -8.20 -30.94 53.32
CA ARG A 517 -9.26 -30.16 54.04
C ARG A 517 -9.07 -28.66 53.72
N PHE A 518 -10.11 -27.86 53.53
CA PHE A 518 -11.57 -28.08 53.59
C PHE A 518 -12.26 -27.19 52.53
#